data_AF-A0A514XDM0-F1
#
_entry.id   AF-A0A514XDM0-F1
#
_cell.length_a   1.000
_cell.length_b   1.000
_cell.length_c   1.000
_cell.angle_alpha   90.00
_cell.angle_beta   90.00
_cell.angle_gamma   90.00
#
_symmetry.space_group_name_H-M   'P 1'
#
loop_
_entity.id
_entity.type
_entity.pdbx_description
1 polymer ?
#
loop_
_entity_poly.entity_id
_entity_poly.type
_entity_poly.pdbx_seq_one_letter_code
_entity_poly.pdbx_strand_id
1 'polypeptide(L)'
;MKAFFIAGALILSSSFASAGAMKEISFMTTESVLETLGIDESVLSMEQKFTQVAGYDLAIITMARGNYKVKGVAPTFKCITVFKKNSDNWYDIVKTECETLK
;
A
#
# COMPACT_ATOMS: atom_id res chain seq x y z
N MET A 1 -22.08 -2.67 -49.80
CA MET A 1 -21.66 -1.57 -48.91
C MET A 1 -21.52 -2.12 -47.51
N LYS A 2 -20.36 -1.82 -46.90
CA LYS A 2 -20.00 -1.79 -45.48
C LYS A 2 -21.02 -2.32 -44.46
N ALA A 3 -20.64 -3.38 -43.75
CA ALA A 3 -21.06 -3.62 -42.36
C ALA A 3 -19.80 -3.93 -41.55
N PHE A 4 -19.17 -2.86 -41.09
CA PHE A 4 -18.03 -2.87 -40.19
C PHE A 4 -18.53 -2.24 -38.89
N PHE A 5 -18.07 -2.76 -37.74
CA PHE A 5 -18.36 -2.32 -36.37
C PHE A 5 -19.78 -2.71 -35.91
N ILE A 6 -19.99 -3.43 -34.82
CA ILE A 6 -19.65 -3.09 -33.43
C ILE A 6 -19.53 -4.40 -32.63
N ALA A 7 -18.33 -4.79 -32.23
CA ALA A 7 -18.10 -5.86 -31.25
C ALA A 7 -16.91 -5.51 -30.36
N GLY A 8 -16.87 -4.25 -29.88
CA GLY A 8 -15.68 -3.68 -29.23
C GLY A 8 -15.97 -2.83 -28.00
N ALA A 9 -17.10 -3.01 -27.32
CA ALA A 9 -17.46 -2.16 -26.18
C ALA A 9 -18.13 -2.94 -25.04
N LEU A 10 -17.55 -4.08 -24.64
CA LEU A 10 -18.03 -4.87 -23.50
C LEU A 10 -16.87 -5.42 -22.66
N ILE A 11 -15.83 -4.60 -22.41
CA ILE A 11 -14.76 -4.95 -21.46
C ILE A 11 -14.30 -3.70 -20.66
N LEU A 12 -15.23 -2.91 -20.12
CA LEU A 12 -14.86 -1.74 -19.29
C LEU A 12 -15.65 -1.60 -17.97
N SER A 13 -16.41 -2.61 -17.54
CA SER A 13 -17.27 -2.48 -16.35
C SER A 13 -16.76 -3.15 -15.07
N SER A 14 -15.54 -3.69 -15.01
CA SER A 14 -15.04 -4.35 -13.78
C SER A 14 -13.88 -3.63 -13.06
N SER A 15 -13.37 -2.51 -13.58
CA SER A 15 -12.15 -1.88 -13.05
C SER A 15 -12.36 -0.73 -12.06
N PHE A 16 -13.60 -0.36 -11.71
CA PHE A 16 -13.86 0.75 -10.77
C PHE A 16 -13.93 0.33 -9.30
N ALA A 17 -14.07 -0.96 -8.99
CA ALA A 17 -14.05 -1.45 -7.61
C ALA A 17 -12.63 -1.61 -7.03
N SER A 18 -11.59 -1.63 -7.89
CA SER A 18 -10.21 -1.85 -7.45
C SER A 18 -9.51 -0.58 -6.96
N ALA A 19 -9.79 0.59 -7.54
CA ALA A 19 -9.11 1.83 -7.16
C ALA A 19 -9.48 2.32 -5.74
N GLY A 20 -10.76 2.16 -5.35
CA GLY A 20 -11.23 2.51 -4.00
C GLY A 20 -10.60 1.62 -2.93
N ALA A 21 -10.67 0.30 -3.11
CA ALA A 21 -10.08 -0.66 -2.20
C ALA A 21 -8.54 -0.49 -2.10
N MET A 22 -7.85 -0.23 -3.21
CA MET A 22 -6.40 0.02 -3.17
C MET A 22 -6.05 1.31 -2.42
N LYS A 23 -6.86 2.36 -2.54
CA LYS A 23 -6.68 3.60 -1.79
C LYS A 23 -6.88 3.39 -0.29
N GLU A 24 -7.89 2.61 0.08
CA GLU A 24 -8.17 2.31 1.49
C GLU A 24 -7.06 1.46 2.12
N ILE A 25 -6.61 0.41 1.43
CA ILE A 25 -5.46 -0.40 1.88
C ILE A 25 -4.20 0.47 2.00
N SER A 26 -3.98 1.40 1.06
CA SER A 26 -2.87 2.35 1.12
C SER A 26 -2.95 3.26 2.35
N PHE A 27 -4.14 3.74 2.69
CA PHE A 27 -4.38 4.54 3.89
C PHE A 27 -4.14 3.74 5.18
N MET A 28 -4.72 2.54 5.29
CA MET A 28 -4.50 1.63 6.41
C MET A 28 -3.01 1.30 6.59
N THR A 29 -2.28 1.12 5.49
CA THR A 29 -0.82 0.90 5.51
C THR A 29 -0.09 2.11 6.09
N THR A 30 -0.42 3.32 5.64
CA THR A 30 0.20 4.56 6.12
C THR A 30 -0.02 4.72 7.62
N GLU A 31 -1.27 4.60 8.09
CA GLU A 31 -1.61 4.71 9.51
C GLU A 31 -0.83 3.69 10.35
N SER A 32 -0.81 2.42 9.92
CA SER A 32 -0.10 1.38 10.65
C SER A 32 1.42 1.59 10.67
N VAL A 33 2.01 2.11 9.61
CA VAL A 33 3.45 2.46 9.57
C VAL A 33 3.75 3.62 10.53
N LEU A 34 2.92 4.66 10.54
CA LEU A 34 3.08 5.81 11.44
C LEU A 34 2.96 5.38 12.91
N GLU A 35 1.96 4.56 13.22
CA GLU A 35 1.77 3.99 14.56
C GLU A 35 2.97 3.13 14.99
N THR A 36 3.45 2.27 14.09
CA THR A 36 4.60 1.39 14.37
C THR A 36 5.89 2.17 14.60
N LEU A 37 6.09 3.28 13.88
CA LEU A 37 7.26 4.14 14.05
C LEU A 37 7.11 5.13 15.22
N GLY A 38 5.88 5.41 15.68
CA GLY A 38 5.58 6.42 16.68
C GLY A 38 5.86 7.85 16.18
N ILE A 39 5.66 8.11 14.89
CA ILE A 39 5.98 9.38 14.22
C ILE A 39 4.72 9.94 13.55
N ASP A 40 4.61 11.27 13.51
CA ASP A 40 3.54 11.99 12.80
C ASP A 40 3.78 12.05 11.28
N GLU A 41 2.70 12.07 10.48
CA GLU A 41 2.77 12.08 9.02
C GLU A 41 3.59 13.25 8.44
N SER A 42 3.60 14.40 9.11
CA SER A 42 4.30 15.60 8.66
C SER A 42 5.83 15.45 8.58
N VAL A 43 6.36 14.42 9.23
CA VAL A 43 7.80 14.25 9.46
C VAL A 43 8.44 13.26 8.46
N LEU A 44 7.61 12.50 7.73
CA LEU A 44 8.06 11.46 6.81
C LEU A 44 7.50 11.69 5.39
N SER A 45 8.25 11.26 4.38
CA SER A 45 7.76 11.01 3.02
C SER A 45 7.67 9.50 2.82
N MET A 46 6.55 9.01 2.28
CA MET A 46 6.32 7.57 2.12
C MET A 46 6.11 7.18 0.67
N GLU A 47 6.68 6.05 0.29
CA GLU A 47 6.50 5.42 -1.01
C GLU A 47 6.07 3.96 -0.81
N GLN A 48 4.94 3.57 -1.40
CA GLN A 48 4.32 2.27 -1.18
C GLN A 48 4.38 1.39 -2.43
N LYS A 49 4.64 0.10 -2.24
CA LYS A 49 4.65 -0.89 -3.31
C LYS A 49 3.96 -2.18 -2.87
N PHE A 50 2.94 -2.58 -3.60
CA PHE A 50 2.26 -3.86 -3.42
C PHE A 50 3.20 -5.03 -3.74
N THR A 51 3.15 -6.07 -2.91
CA THR A 51 3.95 -7.28 -3.03
C THR A 51 3.20 -8.49 -2.46
N GLN A 52 3.84 -9.66 -2.49
CA GLN A 52 3.31 -10.89 -1.91
C GLN A 52 4.31 -11.46 -0.91
N VAL A 53 3.80 -11.91 0.23
CA VAL A 53 4.58 -12.61 1.26
C VAL A 53 3.89 -13.94 1.53
N ALA A 54 4.67 -15.03 1.57
CA ALA A 54 4.11 -16.36 1.78
C ALA A 54 3.28 -16.42 3.08
N GLY A 55 2.08 -16.99 3.00
CA GLY A 55 1.16 -17.12 4.14
C GLY A 55 0.23 -15.91 4.38
N TYR A 56 0.27 -14.89 3.52
CA TYR A 56 -0.59 -13.71 3.56
C TYR A 56 -1.25 -13.47 2.20
N ASP A 57 -2.40 -12.81 2.19
CA ASP A 57 -3.18 -12.54 0.97
C ASP A 57 -2.65 -11.33 0.20
N LEU A 58 -2.09 -10.36 0.94
CA LEU A 58 -1.48 -9.17 0.37
C LEU A 58 -0.36 -8.66 1.30
N ALA A 59 0.64 -8.02 0.71
CA ALA A 59 1.63 -7.27 1.46
C ALA A 59 1.94 -5.95 0.77
N ILE A 60 2.32 -4.94 1.53
CA ILE A 60 2.80 -3.66 1.02
C ILE A 60 4.13 -3.36 1.68
N ILE A 61 5.13 -3.07 0.84
CA ILE A 61 6.41 -2.50 1.28
C ILE A 61 6.25 -0.99 1.26
N THR A 62 6.52 -0.35 2.39
CA THR A 62 6.53 1.10 2.53
C THR A 62 7.95 1.55 2.82
N MET A 63 8.50 2.40 1.95
CA MET A 63 9.74 3.12 2.20
C MET A 63 9.38 4.47 2.81
N ALA A 64 9.68 4.67 4.09
CA ALA A 64 9.43 5.93 4.79
C ALA A 64 10.75 6.66 5.03
N ARG A 65 10.86 7.89 4.52
CA ARG A 65 12.07 8.72 4.61
C ARG A 65 11.79 9.96 5.45
N GLY A 66 12.60 10.21 6.46
CA GLY A 66 12.52 11.42 7.26
C GLY A 66 12.80 12.67 6.45
N ASN A 67 11.95 13.68 6.66
CA ASN A 67 12.14 15.03 6.11
C ASN A 67 13.16 15.86 6.93
N TYR A 68 13.75 15.25 7.95
CA TYR A 68 14.73 15.83 8.86
C TYR A 68 16.05 15.05 8.80
N LYS A 69 17.13 15.66 9.28
CA LYS A 69 18.45 15.02 9.34
C LYS A 69 18.86 14.82 10.79
N VAL A 70 19.32 13.61 11.12
CA VAL A 70 19.97 13.29 12.39
C VAL A 70 21.44 13.02 12.07
N LYS A 71 22.34 13.84 12.64
CA LYS A 71 23.79 13.75 12.36
C LYS A 71 24.14 13.78 10.87
N GLY A 72 23.41 14.57 10.08
CA GLY A 72 23.63 14.75 8.64
C GLY A 72 22.97 13.70 7.74
N VAL A 73 22.40 12.63 8.31
CA VAL A 73 21.71 11.55 7.57
C VAL A 73 20.21 11.66 7.78
N ALA A 74 19.42 11.54 6.70
CA ALA A 74 17.97 11.44 6.80
C ALA A 74 17.59 9.99 7.15
N PRO A 75 16.91 9.74 8.27
CA PRO A 75 16.56 8.38 8.65
C PRO A 75 15.62 7.80 7.60
N THR A 76 15.90 6.57 7.18
CA THR A 76 15.05 5.85 6.23
C THR A 76 14.60 4.55 6.88
N PHE A 77 13.33 4.23 6.71
CA PHE A 77 12.70 3.03 7.26
C PHE A 77 12.12 2.23 6.12
N LYS A 78 12.29 0.91 6.19
CA LYS A 78 11.59 -0.03 5.33
C LYS A 78 10.60 -0.78 6.18
N CYS A 79 9.33 -0.63 5.86
CA CYS A 79 8.24 -1.27 6.55
C CYS A 79 7.55 -2.28 5.64
N ILE A 80 7.07 -3.36 6.22
CA ILE A 80 6.25 -4.37 5.55
C ILE A 80 4.96 -4.52 6.34
N THR A 81 3.85 -4.18 5.70
CA THR A 81 2.49 -4.41 6.23
C THR A 81 1.90 -5.58 5.48
N VAL A 82 1.42 -6.59 6.22
CA VAL A 82 0.80 -7.79 5.65
C VAL A 82 -0.67 -7.86 6.02
N PHE A 83 -1.47 -8.36 5.06
CA PHE A 83 -2.91 -8.41 5.15
C PHE A 83 -3.42 -9.85 4.95
N LYS A 84 -4.55 -10.14 5.59
CA LYS A 84 -5.35 -11.33 5.30
C LYS A 84 -6.78 -10.95 5.01
N LYS A 85 -7.44 -11.76 4.18
CA LYS A 85 -8.87 -11.60 3.91
C LYS A 85 -9.68 -12.15 5.07
N ASN A 86 -10.67 -11.38 5.51
CA ASN A 86 -11.66 -11.82 6.48
C ASN A 86 -12.88 -12.48 5.82
N SER A 87 -13.87 -12.87 6.62
CA SER A 87 -15.10 -13.52 6.15
C SER A 87 -15.92 -12.69 5.16
N ASP A 88 -15.75 -11.36 5.18
CA ASP A 88 -16.46 -10.42 4.31
C ASP A 88 -15.69 -10.11 3.02
N ASN A 89 -14.61 -10.86 2.74
CA ASN A 89 -13.66 -10.62 1.65
C ASN A 89 -12.94 -9.27 1.72
N TRP A 90 -12.90 -8.63 2.90
CA TRP A 90 -12.13 -7.41 3.15
C TRP A 90 -10.72 -7.74 3.66
N TYR A 91 -9.77 -6.81 3.51
CA TYR A 91 -8.39 -7.00 3.97
C TYR A 91 -8.18 -6.40 5.35
N ASP A 92 -7.78 -7.23 6.32
CA ASP A 92 -7.38 -6.80 7.64
C ASP A 92 -5.85 -6.84 7.79
N ILE A 93 -5.28 -5.85 8.48
CA ILE A 93 -3.86 -5.85 8.82
C ILE A 93 -3.59 -6.95 9.84
N VAL A 94 -2.64 -7.83 9.52
CA VAL A 94 -2.18 -8.85 10.47
C VAL A 94 -1.00 -8.35 11.28
N LYS A 95 -0.04 -7.67 10.63
CA LYS A 95 1.10 -7.03 11.29
C LYS A 95 1.77 -6.01 10.38
N THR A 96 2.49 -5.09 11.01
CA THR A 96 3.43 -4.16 10.38
C THR A 96 4.77 -4.28 11.09
N GLU A 97 5.84 -4.47 10.32
CA GLU A 97 7.21 -4.56 10.82
C GLU A 97 8.07 -3.52 10.10
N CYS A 98 8.85 -2.74 10.86
CA CYS A 98 9.71 -1.69 10.31
C CYS A 98 11.17 -1.91 10.72
N GLU A 99 12.08 -1.78 9.76
CA GLU A 99 13.52 -1.77 9.97
C GLU A 99 14.11 -0.41 9.58
N THR A 100 15.04 0.11 10.39
CA THR A 100 15.80 1.31 10.03
C THR A 100 16.91 0.92 9.05
N LEU A 101 16.92 1.58 7.90
CA LEU A 101 18.01 1.49 6.94
C LEU A 101 19.09 2.50 7.34
N LYS A 102 20.30 2.00 7.60
CA LYS A 102 21.47 2.81 8.00
C LYS A 102 21.93 3.73 6.89
#